data_AF-A0A971CPZ0-F1
#
_entry.id   AF-A0A971CPZ0-F1
#
_cell.length_a   1.000
_cell.length_b   1.000
_cell.length_c   1.000
_cell.angle_alpha   90.00
_cell.angle_beta   90.00
_cell.angle_gamma   90.00
#
_symmetry.space_group_name_H-M   'P 1'
#
loop_
_entity.id
_entity.type
_entity.pdbx_description
1 polymer ?
#
loop_
_entity_poly.entity_id
_entity_poly.type
_entity_poly.pdbx_seq_one_letter_code
_entity_poly.pdbx_strand_id
1 'polypeptide(L)'
;MEIPYEVTPRRDTGLYNAKLGVWLFLASEVMLFGGLFSAYVFLRLGVQDGVDNPWPWGVSVHKNFVWLGAINTVVLIASSVGVVFAWVSVKERKWRNYQLWMYFVVACAAVFMCIKMVEYNSKLNHHHGIKLVDNSVMEGVIIDDTDKIRFSGEKVTFGLHSALPAVLRDLDDGEFPVFKVIDGPEETIGTELASESAFKSWFHENRRTFKKNLAEARKRYRAELAEGATPAPIEVKGTATVEASAPFSLHGDPRKILAHSDTTMNYRDGVKIEGKLISDDVIFEVHEVDMQLVLPQDQRESVVWEVISDDSAKQSFFTQQSKNYQEMAAYYEKRGEVIPEKMIRGRFLNVYYVHVPAEGSEGGEGHGEESDKHAAVHTSETNPAAGATGGEGHHGPSRHLVVPREQVKFMGNHGPRYGNYYAIYFTMTALHGIHVVGGALVLLYMVVFGKKLYLKNPEHLANRVEVGGLFWHFVDLIWIFLFPLMYLL
;
A
#
# COMPACT_ATOMS: atom_id res chain seq x y z
N MET A 1 -35.74 -38.04 -5.79
CA MET A 1 -36.13 -37.48 -4.48
C MET A 1 -36.28 -35.98 -4.69
N GLU A 2 -37.50 -35.46 -4.74
CA GLU A 2 -37.70 -34.00 -4.75
C GLU A 2 -37.42 -33.49 -3.33
N ILE A 3 -36.47 -32.57 -3.20
CA ILE A 3 -36.17 -31.96 -1.91
C ILE A 3 -37.29 -30.92 -1.66
N PRO A 4 -38.05 -31.03 -0.56
CA PRO A 4 -39.14 -30.10 -0.28
C PRO A 4 -38.66 -28.64 -0.23
N TYR A 5 -39.44 -27.73 -0.81
CA TYR A 5 -39.24 -26.27 -0.75
C TYR A 5 -38.01 -25.72 -1.47
N GLU A 6 -37.52 -26.40 -2.52
CA GLU A 6 -36.57 -25.81 -3.49
C GLU A 6 -37.26 -24.91 -4.52
N VAL A 7 -38.48 -25.26 -4.92
CA VAL A 7 -39.26 -24.53 -5.94
C VAL A 7 -40.57 -23.99 -5.36
N THR A 8 -41.21 -24.75 -4.47
CA THR A 8 -42.45 -24.36 -3.82
C THR A 8 -42.18 -23.55 -2.55
N PRO A 9 -42.88 -22.42 -2.35
CA PRO A 9 -42.78 -21.68 -1.09
C PRO A 9 -43.27 -22.51 0.09
N ARG A 10 -42.66 -22.32 1.28
CA ARG A 10 -43.22 -22.84 2.52
C ARG A 10 -44.56 -22.20 2.80
N ARG A 11 -45.49 -22.97 3.34
CA ARG A 11 -46.85 -22.53 3.65
C ARG A 11 -46.88 -21.46 4.75
N ASP A 12 -45.93 -21.52 5.67
CA ASP A 12 -45.88 -20.64 6.85
C ASP A 12 -45.20 -19.29 6.54
N THR A 13 -44.13 -19.31 5.74
CA THR A 13 -43.31 -18.11 5.46
C THR A 13 -43.52 -17.53 4.07
N GLY A 14 -44.16 -18.26 3.14
CA GLY A 14 -44.28 -17.86 1.74
C GLY A 14 -42.94 -17.81 1.00
N LEU A 15 -41.86 -18.38 1.55
CA LEU A 15 -40.51 -18.37 0.99
C LEU A 15 -39.98 -19.79 0.80
N TYR A 16 -39.17 -20.01 -0.24
CA TYR A 16 -38.42 -21.25 -0.45
C TYR A 16 -37.07 -21.20 0.29
N ASN A 17 -36.47 -22.36 0.56
CA ASN A 17 -35.33 -22.48 1.48
C ASN A 17 -34.13 -21.62 1.07
N ALA A 18 -33.80 -21.59 -0.22
CA ALA A 18 -32.67 -20.81 -0.73
C ALA A 18 -32.86 -19.30 -0.55
N LYS A 19 -34.10 -18.80 -0.68
CA LYS A 19 -34.40 -17.37 -0.47
C LYS A 19 -34.26 -16.99 1.01
N LEU A 20 -34.72 -17.83 1.93
CA LEU A 20 -34.50 -17.60 3.36
C LEU A 20 -33.01 -17.67 3.73
N GLY A 21 -32.28 -18.63 3.16
CA GLY A 21 -30.83 -18.75 3.35
C GLY A 21 -30.07 -17.52 2.87
N VAL A 22 -30.41 -16.99 1.69
CA VAL A 22 -29.73 -15.78 1.17
C VAL A 22 -30.04 -14.56 2.01
N TRP A 23 -31.26 -14.39 2.52
CA TRP A 23 -31.58 -13.27 3.42
C TRP A 23 -30.78 -13.30 4.72
N LEU A 24 -30.60 -14.49 5.32
CA LEU A 24 -29.77 -14.65 6.52
C LEU A 24 -28.29 -14.34 6.22
N PHE A 25 -27.79 -14.81 5.08
CA PHE A 25 -26.43 -14.51 4.64
C PHE A 25 -26.24 -13.01 4.37
N LEU A 26 -27.18 -12.35 3.68
CA LEU A 26 -27.15 -10.92 3.45
C LEU A 26 -27.19 -10.12 4.75
N ALA A 27 -27.97 -10.57 5.74
CA ALA A 27 -27.99 -9.95 7.06
C ALA A 27 -26.61 -10.02 7.74
N SER A 28 -25.90 -11.15 7.67
CA SER A 28 -24.54 -11.24 8.20
C SER A 28 -23.55 -10.33 7.47
N GLU A 29 -23.66 -10.19 6.15
CA GLU A 29 -22.81 -9.29 5.37
C GLU A 29 -23.08 -7.82 5.69
N VAL A 30 -24.35 -7.43 5.87
CA VAL A 30 -24.72 -6.08 6.34
C VAL A 30 -24.08 -5.78 7.69
N MET A 31 -24.05 -6.74 8.62
CA MET A 31 -23.39 -6.55 9.92
C MET A 31 -21.87 -6.40 9.77
N LEU A 32 -21.26 -7.21 8.90
CA LEU A 32 -19.82 -7.18 8.64
C LEU A 32 -19.37 -5.84 8.02
N PHE A 33 -20.03 -5.40 6.93
CA PHE A 33 -19.75 -4.10 6.33
C PHE A 33 -20.18 -2.93 7.23
N GLY A 34 -21.28 -3.07 7.99
CA GLY A 34 -21.72 -2.08 8.97
C GLY A 34 -20.66 -1.80 10.04
N GLY A 35 -20.00 -2.85 10.54
CA GLY A 35 -18.87 -2.74 11.44
C GLY A 35 -17.68 -2.01 10.82
N LEU A 36 -17.33 -2.33 9.56
CA LEU A 36 -16.25 -1.66 8.84
C LEU A 36 -16.56 -0.18 8.53
N PHE A 37 -17.80 0.15 8.13
CA PHE A 37 -18.23 1.53 7.92
C PHE A 37 -18.17 2.33 9.21
N SER A 38 -18.62 1.74 10.32
CA SER A 38 -18.51 2.36 11.64
C SER A 38 -17.06 2.58 12.03
N ALA A 39 -16.19 1.58 11.81
CA ALA A 39 -14.76 1.72 12.06
C ALA A 39 -14.13 2.87 11.26
N TYR A 40 -14.48 3.02 9.97
CA TYR A 40 -14.05 4.18 9.17
C TYR A 40 -14.48 5.50 9.81
N VAL A 41 -15.76 5.64 10.18
CA VAL A 41 -16.28 6.86 10.78
C VAL A 41 -15.60 7.16 12.12
N PHE A 42 -15.41 6.16 12.98
CA PHE A 42 -14.70 6.33 14.25
C PHE A 42 -13.24 6.70 14.05
N LEU A 43 -12.54 6.09 13.10
CA LEU A 43 -11.15 6.43 12.79
C LEU A 43 -11.04 7.85 12.26
N ARG A 44 -11.96 8.28 11.40
CA ARG A 44 -12.01 9.65 10.87
C ARG A 44 -12.31 10.69 11.95
N LEU A 45 -13.34 10.45 12.77
CA LEU A 45 -13.75 11.37 13.83
C LEU A 45 -12.80 11.37 15.04
N GLY A 46 -12.04 10.29 15.21
CA GLY A 46 -11.07 10.11 16.28
C GLY A 46 -9.72 10.77 16.03
N VAL A 47 -9.47 11.29 14.81
CA VAL A 47 -8.23 12.01 14.49
C VAL A 47 -8.16 13.28 15.33
N GLN A 48 -7.12 13.40 16.14
CA GLN A 48 -6.85 14.61 16.91
C GLN A 48 -5.96 15.56 16.10
N ASP A 49 -6.52 16.73 15.77
CA ASP A 49 -5.77 17.77 15.06
C ASP A 49 -4.47 18.13 15.79
N GLY A 50 -3.37 18.07 15.05
CA GLY A 50 -2.02 18.43 15.52
C GLY A 50 -1.31 17.39 16.39
N VAL A 51 -1.89 16.20 16.53
CA VAL A 51 -1.27 15.05 17.19
C VAL A 51 -1.17 13.86 16.24
N ASP A 52 -2.27 13.53 15.57
CA ASP A 52 -2.36 12.40 14.65
C ASP A 52 -2.13 12.83 13.20
N ASN A 53 -1.73 11.88 12.34
CA ASN A 53 -1.72 12.13 10.89
C ASN A 53 -3.11 12.59 10.43
N PRO A 54 -3.22 13.72 9.71
CA PRO A 54 -4.50 14.25 9.30
C PRO A 54 -5.25 13.24 8.43
N TRP A 55 -6.57 13.15 8.63
CA TRP A 55 -7.40 12.31 7.77
C TRP A 55 -7.45 12.96 6.38
N PRO A 56 -7.00 12.25 5.33
CA PRO A 56 -6.96 12.84 4.00
C PRO A 56 -8.38 12.88 3.42
N TRP A 57 -8.63 13.86 2.56
CA TRP A 57 -9.89 13.94 1.82
C TRP A 57 -9.88 12.92 0.67
N GLY A 58 -10.95 12.13 0.53
CA GLY A 58 -11.05 11.13 -0.54
C GLY A 58 -10.78 11.68 -1.94
N VAL A 59 -11.24 12.91 -2.21
CA VAL A 59 -11.02 13.58 -3.50
C VAL A 59 -9.54 13.87 -3.74
N SER A 60 -8.80 14.28 -2.71
CA SER A 60 -7.36 14.53 -2.77
C SER A 60 -6.55 13.24 -2.87
N VAL A 61 -7.00 12.15 -2.24
CA VAL A 61 -6.30 10.86 -2.35
C VAL A 61 -6.53 10.20 -3.71
N HIS A 62 -7.71 10.40 -4.29
CA HIS A 62 -8.10 9.68 -5.50
C HIS A 62 -7.96 10.53 -6.76
N LYS A 63 -7.85 11.87 -6.66
CA LYS A 63 -7.54 12.80 -7.76
C LYS A 63 -8.24 12.41 -9.07
N ASN A 64 -7.47 12.00 -10.07
CA ASN A 64 -7.95 11.61 -11.41
C ASN A 64 -8.79 10.31 -11.43
N PHE A 65 -8.74 9.50 -10.37
CA PHE A 65 -9.49 8.26 -10.24
C PHE A 65 -10.91 8.46 -9.69
N VAL A 66 -11.29 9.65 -9.23
CA VAL A 66 -12.65 9.91 -8.75
C VAL A 66 -13.68 9.64 -9.85
N TRP A 67 -13.39 10.09 -11.07
CA TRP A 67 -14.26 9.85 -12.22
C TRP A 67 -14.32 8.37 -12.62
N LEU A 68 -13.20 7.64 -12.52
CA LEU A 68 -13.15 6.19 -12.73
C LEU A 68 -13.97 5.44 -11.66
N GLY A 69 -13.96 5.92 -10.41
CA GLY A 69 -14.83 5.46 -9.35
C GLY A 69 -16.32 5.70 -9.65
N ALA A 70 -16.67 6.86 -10.22
CA ALA A 70 -18.04 7.17 -10.64
C ALA A 70 -18.50 6.27 -11.80
N ILE A 71 -17.65 6.02 -12.79
CA ILE A 71 -17.92 5.06 -13.87
C ILE A 71 -18.20 3.67 -13.29
N ASN A 72 -17.41 3.21 -12.32
CA ASN A 72 -17.66 1.95 -11.64
C ASN A 72 -19.04 1.90 -10.98
N THR A 73 -19.48 2.99 -10.35
CA THR A 73 -20.82 3.08 -9.77
C THR A 73 -21.91 2.92 -10.84
N VAL A 74 -21.76 3.59 -12.00
CA VAL A 74 -22.70 3.44 -13.13
C VAL A 74 -22.69 2.02 -13.68
N VAL A 75 -21.51 1.41 -13.84
CA VAL A 75 -21.34 0.04 -14.34
C VAL A 75 -22.04 -0.96 -13.42
N LEU A 76 -21.89 -0.83 -12.10
CA LEU A 76 -22.56 -1.72 -11.15
C LEU A 76 -24.08 -1.53 -11.17
N ILE A 77 -24.60 -0.30 -11.15
CA ILE A 77 -26.04 -0.03 -11.25
C ILE A 77 -26.62 -0.62 -12.55
N ALA A 78 -25.93 -0.44 -13.68
CA ALA A 78 -26.33 -1.03 -14.96
C ALA A 78 -26.32 -2.57 -14.91
N SER A 79 -25.33 -3.16 -14.23
CA SER A 79 -25.25 -4.60 -14.04
C SER A 79 -26.40 -5.15 -13.20
N SER A 80 -26.82 -4.44 -12.14
CA SER A 80 -28.02 -4.75 -11.36
C SER A 80 -29.26 -4.84 -12.25
N VAL A 81 -29.49 -3.83 -13.09
CA VAL A 81 -30.60 -3.83 -14.05
C VAL A 81 -30.50 -5.02 -15.02
N GLY A 82 -29.29 -5.35 -15.46
CA GLY A 82 -29.00 -6.52 -16.29
C GLY A 82 -29.43 -7.84 -15.65
N VAL A 83 -29.21 -8.03 -14.34
CA VAL A 83 -29.65 -9.24 -13.63
C VAL A 83 -31.17 -9.36 -13.58
N VAL A 84 -31.89 -8.25 -13.39
CA VAL A 84 -33.36 -8.24 -13.43
C VAL A 84 -33.86 -8.68 -14.81
N PHE A 85 -33.28 -8.13 -15.89
CA PHE A 85 -33.64 -8.55 -17.25
C PHE A 85 -33.26 -10.00 -17.57
N ALA A 86 -32.16 -10.50 -17.00
CA ALA A 86 -31.81 -11.92 -17.08
C ALA A 86 -32.89 -12.78 -16.43
N TRP A 87 -33.33 -12.44 -15.21
CA TRP A 87 -34.40 -13.14 -14.51
C TRP A 87 -35.72 -13.12 -15.27
N VAL A 88 -36.15 -11.95 -15.77
CA VAL A 88 -37.36 -11.81 -16.60
C VAL A 88 -37.26 -12.69 -17.84
N SER A 89 -36.10 -12.72 -18.51
CA SER A 89 -35.88 -13.55 -19.69
C SER A 89 -36.04 -15.05 -19.40
N VAL A 90 -35.64 -15.53 -18.23
CA VAL A 90 -35.87 -16.94 -17.83
C VAL A 90 -37.35 -17.21 -17.57
N LYS A 91 -38.07 -16.27 -16.93
CA LYS A 91 -39.51 -16.36 -16.70
C LYS A 91 -40.30 -16.37 -18.01
N GLU A 92 -39.90 -15.55 -18.98
CA GLU A 92 -40.49 -15.51 -20.34
C GLU A 92 -40.04 -16.66 -21.26
N ARG A 93 -39.23 -17.61 -20.76
CA ARG A 93 -38.69 -18.73 -21.54
C ARG A 93 -37.85 -18.30 -22.76
N LYS A 94 -37.15 -17.18 -22.64
CA LYS A 94 -36.22 -16.64 -23.65
C LYS A 94 -34.76 -16.92 -23.26
N TRP A 95 -34.31 -18.16 -23.48
CA TRP A 95 -32.95 -18.60 -23.10
C TRP A 95 -31.83 -17.72 -23.67
N ARG A 96 -31.91 -17.33 -24.94
CA ARG A 96 -30.87 -16.54 -25.60
C ARG A 96 -30.74 -15.14 -25.00
N ASN A 97 -31.86 -14.52 -24.63
CA ASN A 97 -31.87 -13.22 -23.96
C ASN A 97 -31.31 -13.34 -22.54
N TYR A 98 -31.66 -14.39 -21.80
CA TYR A 98 -31.04 -14.68 -20.50
C TYR A 98 -29.52 -14.78 -20.60
N GLN A 99 -29.00 -15.51 -21.60
CA GLN A 99 -27.55 -15.60 -21.79
C GLN A 99 -26.90 -14.25 -22.08
N LEU A 100 -27.48 -13.46 -22.98
CA LEU A 100 -26.96 -12.13 -23.32
C LEU A 100 -26.87 -11.23 -22.08
N TRP A 101 -27.94 -11.17 -21.29
CA TRP A 101 -27.96 -10.36 -20.07
C TRP A 101 -26.98 -10.87 -19.00
N MET A 102 -26.88 -12.17 -18.81
CA MET A 102 -25.91 -12.74 -17.86
C MET A 102 -24.45 -12.46 -18.27
N TYR A 103 -24.13 -12.58 -19.55
CA TYR A 103 -22.80 -12.23 -20.05
C TYR A 103 -22.52 -10.74 -19.94
N PHE A 104 -23.51 -9.89 -20.17
CA PHE A 104 -23.40 -8.45 -19.94
C PHE A 104 -23.05 -8.15 -18.47
N VAL A 105 -23.74 -8.77 -17.51
CA VAL A 105 -23.45 -8.57 -16.07
C VAL A 105 -22.04 -9.02 -15.72
N VAL A 106 -21.61 -10.19 -16.20
CA VAL A 106 -20.25 -10.69 -15.96
C VAL A 106 -19.19 -9.77 -16.61
N ALA A 107 -19.48 -9.21 -17.79
CA ALA A 107 -18.60 -8.24 -18.44
C ALA A 107 -18.50 -6.94 -17.63
N CYS A 108 -19.62 -6.42 -17.09
CA CYS A 108 -19.61 -5.27 -16.19
C CYS A 108 -18.75 -5.53 -14.94
N ALA A 109 -18.84 -6.72 -14.35
CA ALA A 109 -18.00 -7.12 -13.22
C ALA A 109 -16.51 -7.12 -13.57
N ALA A 110 -16.16 -7.62 -14.77
CA ALA A 110 -14.78 -7.61 -15.24
C ALA A 110 -14.27 -6.17 -15.45
N VAL A 111 -15.07 -5.29 -16.06
CA VAL A 111 -14.74 -3.87 -16.22
C VAL A 111 -14.48 -3.20 -14.87
N PHE A 112 -15.35 -3.45 -13.89
CA PHE A 112 -15.18 -2.95 -12.53
C PHE A 112 -13.84 -3.38 -11.93
N MET A 113 -13.51 -4.67 -12.03
CA MET A 113 -12.25 -5.21 -11.50
C MET A 113 -11.02 -4.67 -12.22
N CYS A 114 -11.08 -4.47 -13.55
CA CYS A 114 -9.99 -3.87 -14.32
C CYS A 114 -9.71 -2.42 -13.88
N ILE A 115 -10.76 -1.60 -13.76
CA ILE A 115 -10.63 -0.22 -13.30
C ILE A 115 -10.02 -0.18 -11.89
N LYS A 116 -10.47 -1.07 -10.99
CA LYS A 116 -9.91 -1.17 -9.63
C LYS A 116 -8.46 -1.60 -9.61
N MET A 117 -8.07 -2.54 -10.48
CA MET A 117 -6.70 -3.01 -10.57
C MET A 117 -5.75 -1.91 -11.05
N VAL A 118 -6.17 -1.10 -12.03
CA VAL A 118 -5.38 0.08 -12.48
C VAL A 118 -5.18 1.06 -11.33
N GLU A 119 -6.24 1.37 -10.58
CA GLU A 119 -6.18 2.28 -9.43
C GLU A 119 -5.26 1.76 -8.32
N TYR A 120 -5.36 0.47 -7.98
CA TYR A 120 -4.50 -0.17 -6.98
C TYR A 120 -3.04 -0.17 -7.41
N ASN A 121 -2.77 -0.49 -8.68
CA ASN A 121 -1.41 -0.50 -9.22
C ASN A 121 -0.78 0.90 -9.11
N SER A 122 -1.54 1.95 -9.40
CA SER A 122 -1.07 3.33 -9.24
C SER A 122 -0.70 3.64 -7.79
N LYS A 123 -1.55 3.29 -6.82
CA LYS A 123 -1.30 3.57 -5.40
C LYS A 123 -0.15 2.74 -4.81
N LEU A 124 0.01 1.50 -5.24
CA LEU A 124 1.01 0.59 -4.68
C LEU A 124 2.40 0.73 -5.31
N ASN A 125 2.48 1.16 -6.57
CA ASN A 125 3.74 1.16 -7.32
C ASN A 125 4.22 2.56 -7.74
N HIS A 126 3.32 3.51 -8.00
CA HIS A 126 3.70 4.82 -8.53
C HIS A 126 3.74 5.93 -7.47
N HIS A 127 2.98 5.82 -6.38
CA HIS A 127 2.92 6.87 -5.36
C HIS A 127 3.64 6.46 -4.07
N HIS A 128 4.67 7.21 -3.72
CA HIS A 128 5.41 7.09 -2.47
C HIS A 128 5.17 8.31 -1.59
N GLY A 129 5.18 8.09 -0.28
CA GLY A 129 5.20 9.16 0.69
C GLY A 129 6.41 9.02 1.60
N ILE A 130 7.08 10.15 1.84
CA ILE A 130 8.21 10.30 2.75
C ILE A 130 7.75 11.18 3.91
N LYS A 131 7.84 10.64 5.12
CA LYS A 131 7.67 11.41 6.36
C LYS A 131 9.04 11.71 6.94
N LEU A 132 9.34 12.99 7.14
CA LEU A 132 10.60 13.45 7.71
C LEU A 132 10.57 13.47 9.25
N VAL A 133 11.74 13.68 9.86
CA VAL A 133 11.92 13.77 11.32
C VAL A 133 11.18 14.97 11.93
N ASP A 134 11.09 16.08 11.20
CA ASP A 134 10.31 17.29 11.55
C ASP A 134 8.79 17.08 11.44
N ASN A 135 8.35 15.88 11.03
CA ASN A 135 6.97 15.46 10.74
C ASN A 135 6.33 16.10 9.51
N SER A 136 7.10 16.79 8.67
CA SER A 136 6.65 17.13 7.32
C SER A 136 6.48 15.86 6.49
N VAL A 137 5.55 15.90 5.54
CA VAL A 137 5.26 14.80 4.62
C VAL A 137 5.40 15.30 3.19
N MET A 138 6.09 14.52 2.37
CA MET A 138 6.21 14.74 0.94
C MET A 138 5.62 13.55 0.20
N GLU A 139 4.80 13.81 -0.81
CA GLU A 139 4.27 12.78 -1.71
C GLU A 139 4.87 12.95 -3.12
N GLY A 140 5.13 11.83 -3.78
CA GLY A 140 5.97 11.84 -4.98
C GLY A 140 6.38 10.48 -5.50
N VAL A 141 7.42 10.46 -6.33
CA VAL A 141 8.01 9.27 -6.96
C VAL A 141 9.46 9.15 -6.54
N ILE A 142 9.89 7.95 -6.15
CA ILE A 142 11.30 7.66 -5.91
C ILE A 142 11.95 7.35 -7.26
N ILE A 143 13.02 8.05 -7.58
CA ILE A 143 13.75 7.85 -8.84
C ILE A 143 14.93 6.91 -8.62
N ASP A 144 15.16 6.02 -9.58
CA ASP A 144 16.36 5.18 -9.72
C ASP A 144 16.74 4.33 -8.48
N ASP A 145 15.76 3.63 -7.87
CA ASP A 145 16.01 2.70 -6.74
C ASP A 145 16.82 3.34 -5.58
N THR A 146 16.75 4.68 -5.45
CA THR A 146 17.42 5.44 -4.39
C THR A 146 16.81 5.20 -3.01
N ASP A 147 15.81 4.33 -2.92
CA ASP A 147 15.35 3.78 -1.65
C ASP A 147 16.33 2.80 -1.02
N LYS A 148 17.30 2.29 -1.79
CA LYS A 148 18.33 1.33 -1.34
C LYS A 148 19.62 2.02 -0.93
N ILE A 149 20.31 1.43 0.05
CA ILE A 149 21.61 1.91 0.53
C ILE A 149 22.69 1.36 -0.40
N ARG A 150 23.43 2.25 -1.07
CA ARG A 150 24.52 1.86 -1.96
C ARG A 150 25.81 1.72 -1.18
N PHE A 151 26.39 0.54 -1.22
CA PHE A 151 27.59 0.21 -0.44
C PHE A 151 28.58 -0.58 -1.28
N SER A 152 29.85 -0.26 -1.15
CA SER A 152 30.96 -1.00 -1.76
C SER A 152 31.50 -1.97 -0.71
N GLY A 153 31.16 -3.26 -0.81
CA GLY A 153 31.62 -4.29 0.11
C GLY A 153 33.00 -4.84 -0.24
N GLU A 154 33.78 -5.18 0.78
CA GLU A 154 35.07 -5.86 0.67
C GLU A 154 35.05 -7.18 1.44
N LYS A 155 34.50 -7.18 2.65
CA LYS A 155 34.41 -8.36 3.52
C LYS A 155 32.98 -8.60 3.95
N VAL A 156 32.59 -9.87 3.98
CA VAL A 156 31.26 -10.30 4.43
C VAL A 156 31.42 -11.36 5.51
N THR A 157 30.90 -11.08 6.69
CA THR A 157 30.83 -12.00 7.82
C THR A 157 29.39 -12.46 8.01
N PHE A 158 29.16 -13.75 8.15
CA PHE A 158 27.82 -14.32 8.33
C PHE A 158 27.81 -15.55 9.23
N GLY A 159 26.67 -15.83 9.84
CA GLY A 159 26.45 -17.02 10.65
C GLY A 159 26.18 -18.27 9.80
N LEU A 160 26.80 -19.40 10.13
CA LEU A 160 26.51 -20.71 9.53
C LEU A 160 25.23 -21.35 10.13
N HIS A 161 24.72 -20.81 11.24
CA HIS A 161 23.47 -21.30 11.85
C HIS A 161 22.20 -20.76 11.15
N SER A 162 22.28 -19.59 10.52
CA SER A 162 21.15 -18.85 9.93
C SER A 162 20.77 -19.36 8.53
N ALA A 163 19.79 -18.71 7.91
CA ALA A 163 19.45 -18.94 6.50
C ALA A 163 20.59 -18.46 5.58
N LEU A 164 20.45 -18.70 4.29
CA LEU A 164 21.39 -18.16 3.30
C LEU A 164 21.49 -16.63 3.48
N PRO A 165 22.70 -16.04 3.50
CA PRO A 165 22.89 -14.61 3.73
C PRO A 165 22.03 -13.74 2.81
N ALA A 166 21.32 -12.76 3.37
CA ALA A 166 20.45 -11.89 2.60
C ALA A 166 21.21 -11.07 1.54
N VAL A 167 22.48 -10.74 1.81
CA VAL A 167 23.38 -9.98 0.93
C VAL A 167 23.46 -10.55 -0.50
N LEU A 168 23.33 -11.87 -0.69
CA LEU A 168 23.42 -12.47 -2.02
C LEU A 168 22.31 -12.00 -2.97
N ARG A 169 21.19 -11.53 -2.43
CA ARG A 169 20.07 -10.98 -3.20
C ARG A 169 20.18 -9.48 -3.44
N ASP A 170 21.06 -8.83 -2.70
CA ASP A 170 21.26 -7.38 -2.70
C ASP A 170 22.54 -7.00 -3.47
N LEU A 171 23.26 -7.99 -4.03
CA LEU A 171 24.33 -7.79 -5.00
C LEU A 171 23.74 -7.17 -6.27
N ASP A 172 24.44 -6.21 -6.86
CA ASP A 172 24.04 -5.64 -8.15
C ASP A 172 24.03 -6.71 -9.26
N ASP A 173 23.23 -6.51 -10.31
CA ASP A 173 23.04 -7.42 -11.45
C ASP A 173 24.31 -7.67 -12.32
N GLY A 174 25.49 -7.27 -11.82
CA GLY A 174 26.79 -7.51 -12.43
C GLY A 174 27.33 -8.93 -12.21
N GLU A 175 28.63 -9.11 -12.46
CA GLU A 175 29.31 -10.39 -12.23
C GLU A 175 29.44 -10.70 -10.73
N PHE A 176 29.15 -11.94 -10.34
CA PHE A 176 29.27 -12.38 -8.96
C PHE A 176 30.71 -12.21 -8.46
N PRO A 177 30.95 -11.51 -7.34
CA PRO A 177 32.30 -11.27 -6.86
C PRO A 177 32.97 -12.58 -6.42
N VAL A 178 34.24 -12.73 -6.78
CA VAL A 178 35.04 -13.88 -6.35
C VAL A 178 35.39 -13.69 -4.88
N PHE A 179 34.83 -14.55 -4.03
CA PHE A 179 35.05 -14.50 -2.60
C PHE A 179 36.09 -15.53 -2.16
N LYS A 180 36.99 -15.14 -1.28
CA LYS A 180 37.94 -16.03 -0.61
C LYS A 180 37.58 -16.16 0.86
N VAL A 181 37.49 -17.39 1.37
CA VAL A 181 37.21 -17.63 2.79
C VAL A 181 38.47 -17.29 3.61
N ILE A 182 38.36 -16.33 4.53
CA ILE A 182 39.48 -15.86 5.36
C ILE A 182 39.36 -16.27 6.84
N ASP A 183 38.14 -16.49 7.32
CA ASP A 183 37.86 -17.03 8.65
C ASP A 183 36.62 -17.93 8.60
N GLY A 184 36.59 -18.97 9.43
CA GLY A 184 35.55 -19.98 9.43
C GLY A 184 36.06 -21.37 9.84
N PRO A 185 35.40 -22.45 9.39
CA PRO A 185 35.90 -23.82 9.57
C PRO A 185 37.32 -23.94 8.99
N GLU A 186 38.27 -24.41 9.78
CA GLU A 186 39.72 -24.37 9.45
C GLU A 186 40.04 -25.01 8.10
N GLU A 187 39.36 -26.10 7.74
CA GLU A 187 39.53 -26.82 6.47
C GLU A 187 39.11 -26.02 5.23
N THR A 188 38.37 -24.92 5.42
CA THR A 188 37.81 -24.13 4.32
C THR A 188 38.54 -22.81 4.07
N ILE A 189 39.47 -22.44 4.95
CA ILE A 189 40.24 -21.20 4.82
C ILE A 189 41.08 -21.25 3.53
N GLY A 190 40.96 -20.20 2.71
CA GLY A 190 41.62 -20.09 1.42
C GLY A 190 40.81 -20.61 0.23
N THR A 191 39.64 -21.23 0.45
CA THR A 191 38.73 -21.66 -0.62
C THR A 191 38.21 -20.44 -1.41
N GLU A 192 38.28 -20.50 -2.73
CA GLU A 192 37.72 -19.49 -3.63
C GLU A 192 36.31 -19.88 -4.09
N LEU A 193 35.39 -18.92 -4.01
CA LEU A 193 33.98 -19.03 -4.34
C LEU A 193 33.70 -18.08 -5.50
N ALA A 194 33.86 -18.58 -6.73
CA ALA A 194 33.78 -17.79 -7.96
C ALA A 194 32.36 -17.65 -8.55
N SER A 195 31.34 -18.25 -7.93
CA SER A 195 29.95 -18.11 -8.40
C SER A 195 28.94 -18.25 -7.26
N GLU A 196 27.73 -17.72 -7.47
CA GLU A 196 26.63 -17.85 -6.52
C GLU A 196 26.32 -19.32 -6.21
N SER A 197 26.41 -20.20 -7.22
CA SER A 197 26.20 -21.64 -7.06
C SER A 197 27.27 -22.30 -6.19
N ALA A 198 28.54 -21.92 -6.36
CA ALA A 198 29.66 -22.39 -5.55
C ALA A 198 29.51 -21.92 -4.10
N PHE A 199 29.15 -20.64 -3.90
CA PHE A 199 28.88 -20.09 -2.57
C PHE A 199 27.73 -20.83 -1.87
N LYS A 200 26.59 -21.02 -2.54
CA LYS A 200 25.43 -21.75 -1.99
C LYS A 200 25.80 -23.16 -1.58
N SER A 201 26.53 -23.87 -2.44
CA SER A 201 26.93 -25.26 -2.20
C SER A 201 27.86 -25.36 -0.98
N TRP A 202 28.90 -24.52 -0.95
CA TRP A 202 29.81 -24.40 0.17
C TRP A 202 29.09 -24.03 1.48
N PHE A 203 28.15 -23.07 1.44
CA PHE A 203 27.40 -22.65 2.62
C PHE A 203 26.53 -23.79 3.17
N HIS A 204 25.82 -24.52 2.30
CA HIS A 204 24.97 -25.62 2.72
C HIS A 204 25.75 -26.80 3.31
N GLU A 205 26.92 -27.11 2.75
CA GLU A 205 27.81 -28.14 3.28
C GLU A 205 28.33 -27.76 4.67
N ASN A 206 28.92 -26.57 4.81
CA ASN A 206 29.46 -26.09 6.07
C ASN A 206 28.39 -25.92 7.15
N ARG A 207 27.18 -25.52 6.77
CA ARG A 207 26.02 -25.48 7.68
C ARG A 207 25.64 -26.87 8.20
N ARG A 208 25.72 -27.92 7.37
CA ARG A 208 25.46 -29.30 7.80
C ARG A 208 26.54 -29.78 8.78
N THR A 209 27.80 -29.53 8.45
CA THR A 209 28.95 -29.86 9.31
C THR A 209 28.86 -29.13 10.64
N PHE A 210 28.57 -27.82 10.63
CA PHE A 210 28.35 -27.04 11.84
C PHE A 210 27.24 -27.63 12.73
N LYS A 211 26.06 -27.95 12.14
CA LYS A 211 24.95 -28.55 12.90
C LYS A 211 25.33 -29.90 13.52
N LYS A 212 26.09 -30.73 12.80
CA LYS A 212 26.60 -32.01 13.30
C LYS A 212 27.55 -31.80 14.48
N ASN A 213 28.56 -30.95 14.32
CA ASN A 213 29.56 -30.67 15.36
C ASN A 213 28.91 -30.04 16.60
N LEU A 214 27.95 -29.13 16.42
CA LEU A 214 27.19 -28.54 17.52
C LEU A 214 26.34 -29.59 18.26
N ALA A 215 25.72 -30.54 17.55
CA ALA A 215 24.95 -31.61 18.17
C ALA A 215 25.83 -32.56 18.99
N GLU A 216 27.00 -32.91 18.46
CA GLU A 216 28.00 -33.74 19.15
C GLU A 216 28.55 -33.03 20.39
N ALA A 217 28.90 -31.75 20.28
CA ALA A 217 29.39 -30.95 21.41
C ALA A 217 28.31 -30.79 22.50
N ARG A 218 27.04 -30.57 22.12
CA ARG A 218 25.91 -30.54 23.07
C ARG A 218 25.68 -31.89 23.75
N LYS A 219 25.86 -33.00 23.02
CA LYS A 219 25.75 -34.35 23.58
C LYS A 219 26.85 -34.60 24.61
N ARG A 220 28.10 -34.27 24.28
CA ARG A 220 29.26 -34.34 25.19
C ARG A 220 29.01 -33.51 26.46
N TYR A 221 28.64 -32.24 26.30
CA TYR A 221 28.36 -31.34 27.42
C TYR A 221 27.30 -31.90 28.38
N ARG A 222 26.21 -32.47 27.83
CA ARG A 222 25.15 -33.08 28.65
C ARG A 222 25.60 -34.35 29.36
N ALA A 223 26.46 -35.16 28.73
CA ALA A 223 26.99 -36.38 29.34
C ALA A 223 27.94 -36.04 30.51
N GLU A 224 28.88 -35.12 30.29
CA GLU A 224 29.80 -34.64 31.33
C GLU A 224 29.05 -34.02 32.53
N LEU A 225 27.98 -33.25 32.27
CA LEU A 225 27.14 -32.69 33.33
C LEU A 225 26.37 -33.78 34.11
N ALA A 226 25.88 -34.82 33.43
CA ALA A 226 25.19 -35.94 34.06
C ALA A 226 26.12 -36.81 34.93
N GLU A 227 27.41 -36.85 34.59
CA GLU A 227 28.47 -37.52 35.36
C GLU A 227 28.98 -36.67 36.54
N GLY A 228 28.42 -35.47 36.75
CA GLY A 228 28.80 -34.57 37.85
C GLY A 228 30.08 -33.76 37.59
N ALA A 229 30.61 -33.78 36.37
CA ALA A 229 31.76 -32.96 35.98
C ALA A 229 31.34 -31.50 35.69
N THR A 230 32.31 -30.57 35.72
CA THR A 230 32.15 -29.22 35.18
C THR A 230 32.60 -29.20 33.72
N PRO A 231 31.69 -29.34 32.74
CA PRO A 231 32.05 -29.46 31.33
C PRO A 231 32.71 -28.19 30.80
N ALA A 232 33.69 -28.36 29.91
CA ALA A 232 34.27 -27.26 29.17
C ALA A 232 33.22 -26.59 28.26
N PRO A 233 33.28 -25.25 28.06
CA PRO A 233 32.37 -24.54 27.16
C PRO A 233 32.34 -25.14 25.75
N ILE A 234 31.19 -25.04 25.08
CA ILE A 234 31.03 -25.48 23.69
C ILE A 234 31.68 -24.46 22.77
N GLU A 235 32.86 -24.79 22.23
CA GLU A 235 33.57 -23.98 21.25
C GLU A 235 33.37 -24.55 19.84
N VAL A 236 32.28 -24.14 19.18
CA VAL A 236 32.07 -24.46 17.76
C VAL A 236 31.95 -23.14 17.01
N LYS A 237 32.93 -22.83 16.15
CA LYS A 237 32.90 -21.64 15.29
C LYS A 237 31.64 -21.65 14.43
N GLY A 238 30.75 -20.70 14.71
CA GLY A 238 29.45 -20.57 14.04
C GLY A 238 29.37 -19.47 13.01
N THR A 239 30.48 -18.78 12.76
CA THR A 239 30.60 -17.66 11.80
C THR A 239 31.66 -17.98 10.76
N ALA A 240 31.49 -17.41 9.57
CA ALA A 240 32.51 -17.40 8.54
C ALA A 240 32.62 -16.00 7.94
N THR A 241 33.83 -15.63 7.53
CA THR A 241 34.14 -14.37 6.87
C THR A 241 34.77 -14.66 5.51
N VAL A 242 34.21 -14.04 4.49
CA VAL A 242 34.73 -14.06 3.13
C VAL A 242 35.20 -12.66 2.72
N GLU A 243 36.29 -12.60 1.98
CA GLU A 243 36.87 -11.38 1.43
C GLU A 243 36.77 -11.44 -0.10
N ALA A 244 36.27 -10.38 -0.71
CA ALA A 244 36.18 -10.29 -2.16
C ALA A 244 37.54 -9.95 -2.76
N SER A 245 37.86 -10.52 -3.93
CA SER A 245 39.10 -10.22 -4.64
C SER A 245 39.16 -8.76 -5.14
N ALA A 246 38.00 -8.14 -5.34
CA ALA A 246 37.83 -6.73 -5.67
C ALA A 246 36.58 -6.20 -4.95
N PRO A 247 36.50 -4.89 -4.64
CA PRO A 247 35.31 -4.30 -4.06
C PRO A 247 34.09 -4.54 -4.96
N PHE A 248 32.97 -4.91 -4.36
CA PHE A 248 31.72 -5.19 -5.08
C PHE A 248 30.63 -4.24 -4.62
N SER A 249 29.78 -3.82 -5.55
CA SER A 249 28.64 -2.96 -5.26
C SER A 249 27.43 -3.79 -4.82
N LEU A 250 26.70 -3.25 -3.85
CA LEU A 250 25.44 -3.82 -3.40
C LEU A 250 24.43 -2.70 -3.11
N HIS A 251 23.17 -3.01 -3.40
CA HIS A 251 22.01 -2.18 -3.13
C HIS A 251 21.19 -2.81 -1.99
N GLY A 252 21.54 -2.44 -0.76
CA GLY A 252 20.96 -3.02 0.43
C GLY A 252 19.57 -2.43 0.75
N ASP A 253 18.57 -3.30 0.94
CA ASP A 253 17.23 -2.89 1.38
C ASP A 253 17.30 -2.39 2.83
N PRO A 254 16.97 -1.12 3.13
CA PRO A 254 17.01 -0.57 4.48
C PRO A 254 16.17 -1.36 5.49
N ARG A 255 15.14 -2.08 5.04
CA ARG A 255 14.29 -2.92 5.91
C ARG A 255 15.03 -4.13 6.45
N LYS A 256 16.00 -4.65 5.68
CA LYS A 256 16.85 -5.78 6.07
C LYS A 256 18.09 -5.34 6.84
N ILE A 257 18.48 -4.07 6.72
CA ILE A 257 19.60 -3.47 7.42
C ILE A 257 19.18 -3.07 8.84
N LEU A 258 20.00 -3.44 9.82
CA LEU A 258 19.85 -3.08 11.22
C LEU A 258 20.48 -1.70 11.48
N ALA A 259 21.70 -1.50 11.00
CA ALA A 259 22.46 -0.26 11.12
C ALA A 259 23.57 -0.23 10.06
N HIS A 260 23.98 0.96 9.63
CA HIS A 260 25.12 1.16 8.75
C HIS A 260 25.94 2.38 9.20
N SER A 261 27.15 2.49 8.67
CA SER A 261 28.12 3.57 8.86
C SER A 261 28.93 3.70 7.58
N ASP A 262 29.84 4.69 7.52
CA ASP A 262 30.72 4.90 6.37
C ASP A 262 31.55 3.67 5.98
N THR A 263 31.78 2.75 6.92
CA THR A 263 32.67 1.59 6.74
C THR A 263 32.03 0.23 6.95
N THR A 264 30.84 0.17 7.55
CA THR A 264 30.18 -1.10 7.88
C THR A 264 28.68 -1.06 7.66
N MET A 265 28.12 -2.20 7.25
CA MET A 265 26.68 -2.41 7.12
C MET A 265 26.29 -3.71 7.82
N ASN A 266 25.38 -3.61 8.79
CA ASN A 266 24.90 -4.73 9.59
C ASN A 266 23.46 -5.08 9.20
N TYR A 267 23.22 -6.33 8.82
CA TYR A 267 21.91 -6.86 8.49
C TYR A 267 21.23 -7.47 9.72
N ARG A 268 19.90 -7.50 9.68
CA ARG A 268 19.04 -8.08 10.74
C ARG A 268 19.17 -9.61 10.85
N ASP A 269 19.64 -10.28 9.81
CA ASP A 269 19.91 -11.73 9.82
C ASP A 269 21.29 -12.08 10.43
N GLY A 270 22.04 -11.07 10.89
CA GLY A 270 23.35 -11.19 11.51
C GLY A 270 24.51 -11.12 10.53
N VAL A 271 24.26 -10.85 9.24
CA VAL A 271 25.33 -10.60 8.25
C VAL A 271 25.95 -9.22 8.50
N LYS A 272 27.28 -9.14 8.51
CA LYS A 272 28.04 -7.89 8.61
C LYS A 272 28.89 -7.72 7.35
N ILE A 273 28.82 -6.57 6.73
CA ILE A 273 29.63 -6.18 5.58
C ILE A 273 30.57 -5.07 6.00
N GLU A 274 31.83 -5.18 5.63
CA GLU A 274 32.84 -4.13 5.78
C GLU A 274 33.25 -3.62 4.40
N GLY A 275 33.46 -2.32 4.27
CA GLY A 275 33.75 -1.68 2.99
C GLY A 275 33.58 -0.17 3.07
N LYS A 276 32.95 0.44 2.06
CA LYS A 276 32.73 1.90 1.98
C LYS A 276 31.30 2.25 1.58
N LEU A 277 30.66 3.16 2.31
CA LEU A 277 29.37 3.74 1.93
C LEU A 277 29.54 4.60 0.67
N ILE A 278 28.74 4.32 -0.35
CA ILE A 278 28.74 5.09 -1.61
C ILE A 278 27.76 6.25 -1.49
N SER A 279 26.51 5.96 -1.12
CA SER A 279 25.45 6.95 -0.91
C SER A 279 24.23 6.26 -0.29
N ASP A 280 23.59 6.94 0.64
CA ASP A 280 22.32 6.56 1.29
C ASP A 280 21.19 7.56 1.02
N ASP A 281 21.48 8.64 0.29
CA ASP A 281 20.52 9.70 -0.04
C ASP A 281 19.38 9.19 -0.93
N VAL A 282 18.16 9.63 -0.60
CA VAL A 282 16.97 9.33 -1.38
C VAL A 282 16.73 10.47 -2.36
N ILE A 283 16.67 10.16 -3.66
CA ILE A 283 16.29 11.15 -4.68
C ILE A 283 14.80 11.02 -4.93
N PHE A 284 14.08 12.07 -4.58
CA PHE A 284 12.63 12.08 -4.59
C PHE A 284 12.10 13.17 -5.52
N GLU A 285 11.28 12.77 -6.49
CA GLU A 285 10.47 13.70 -7.26
C GLU A 285 9.24 14.08 -6.42
N VAL A 286 9.20 15.32 -5.96
CA VAL A 286 8.15 15.83 -5.07
C VAL A 286 6.99 16.38 -5.89
N HIS A 287 5.79 15.89 -5.64
CA HIS A 287 4.54 16.41 -6.24
C HIS A 287 3.74 17.27 -5.26
N GLU A 288 3.78 16.92 -3.98
CA GLU A 288 2.97 17.54 -2.94
C GLU A 288 3.69 17.55 -1.60
N VAL A 289 3.42 18.60 -0.83
CA VAL A 289 4.01 18.86 0.48
C VAL A 289 2.90 19.13 1.49
N ASP A 290 2.92 18.38 2.59
CA ASP A 290 2.05 18.57 3.75
C ASP A 290 2.88 18.94 4.99
N MET A 291 2.59 20.10 5.56
CA MET A 291 3.23 20.65 6.76
C MET A 291 2.28 20.74 7.95
N GLN A 292 1.11 20.08 7.89
CA GLN A 292 0.10 20.17 8.94
C GLN A 292 0.67 19.87 10.32
N LEU A 293 1.54 18.86 10.44
CA LEU A 293 2.13 18.43 11.71
C LEU A 293 3.46 19.10 12.09
N VAL A 294 3.93 20.08 11.30
CA VAL A 294 5.18 20.80 11.58
C VAL A 294 4.88 22.01 12.46
N LEU A 295 5.69 22.20 13.51
CA LEU A 295 5.60 23.38 14.36
C LEU A 295 5.90 24.66 13.57
N PRO A 296 5.15 25.76 13.75
CA PRO A 296 5.34 26.99 12.98
C PRO A 296 6.76 27.58 13.08
N GLN A 297 7.40 27.46 14.25
CA GLN A 297 8.79 27.91 14.41
C GLN A 297 9.80 27.08 13.60
N ASP A 298 9.53 25.80 13.41
CA ASP A 298 10.44 24.84 12.76
C ASP A 298 10.17 24.74 11.25
N GLN A 299 9.01 25.23 10.78
CA GLN A 299 8.63 25.18 9.38
C GLN A 299 9.67 25.80 8.47
N ARG A 300 10.22 26.98 8.82
CA ARG A 300 11.18 27.71 7.96
C ARG A 300 12.49 26.96 7.76
N GLU A 301 12.82 26.04 8.66
CA GLU A 301 14.04 25.23 8.62
C GLU A 301 13.79 23.86 7.96
N SER A 302 12.55 23.56 7.59
CA SER A 302 12.19 22.32 6.92
C SER A 302 12.80 22.27 5.51
N VAL A 303 13.48 21.16 5.20
CA VAL A 303 14.08 20.88 3.89
C VAL A 303 13.06 20.92 2.76
N VAL A 304 11.78 20.74 3.08
CA VAL A 304 10.70 20.77 2.08
C VAL A 304 10.56 22.14 1.40
N TRP A 305 11.01 23.24 2.03
CA TRP A 305 11.04 24.55 1.39
C TRP A 305 12.11 24.71 0.30
N GLU A 306 13.11 23.84 0.26
CA GLU A 306 14.10 23.83 -0.83
C GLU A 306 13.44 23.46 -2.17
N VAL A 307 12.32 22.72 -2.13
CA VAL A 307 11.55 22.29 -3.30
C VAL A 307 10.71 23.43 -3.90
N ILE A 308 10.25 24.35 -3.05
CA ILE A 308 9.37 25.44 -3.46
C ILE A 308 10.27 26.62 -3.88
N SER A 309 10.58 26.75 -5.16
CA SER A 309 11.39 27.88 -5.67
C SER A 309 10.65 29.22 -5.67
N ASP A 310 9.33 29.19 -5.48
CA ASP A 310 8.48 30.35 -5.62
C ASP A 310 8.37 31.10 -4.29
N ASP A 311 9.14 32.17 -4.17
CA ASP A 311 9.13 33.02 -2.98
C ASP A 311 7.77 33.66 -2.72
N SER A 312 6.94 33.86 -3.77
CA SER A 312 5.59 34.40 -3.61
C SER A 312 4.64 33.40 -2.96
N ALA A 313 4.79 32.10 -3.27
CA ALA A 313 4.06 31.01 -2.65
C ALA A 313 4.47 30.84 -1.17
N LYS A 314 5.78 30.88 -0.89
CA LYS A 314 6.31 30.89 0.49
C LYS A 314 5.74 32.05 1.30
N GLN A 315 5.79 33.26 0.74
CA GLN A 315 5.31 34.45 1.41
C GLN A 315 3.80 34.38 1.67
N SER A 316 3.01 33.94 0.68
CA SER A 316 1.56 33.77 0.82
C SER A 316 1.19 32.77 1.91
N PHE A 317 1.89 31.64 1.99
CA PHE A 317 1.71 30.64 3.05
C PHE A 317 1.94 31.26 4.44
N PHE A 318 3.08 31.93 4.66
CA PHE A 318 3.39 32.51 5.96
C PHE A 318 2.52 33.73 6.30
N THR A 319 2.12 34.54 5.32
CA THR A 319 1.19 35.64 5.53
C THR A 319 -0.16 35.13 6.01
N GLN A 320 -0.67 34.08 5.38
CA GLN A 320 -1.95 33.51 5.73
C GLN A 320 -1.91 32.77 7.08
N GLN A 321 -0.83 32.02 7.35
CA GLN A 321 -0.60 31.43 8.67
C GLN A 321 -0.52 32.51 9.77
N SER A 322 0.19 33.61 9.51
CA SER A 322 0.29 34.74 10.46
C SER A 322 -1.07 35.36 10.74
N LYS A 323 -1.91 35.52 9.72
CA LYS A 323 -3.29 35.99 9.88
C LYS A 323 -4.10 35.04 10.77
N ASN A 324 -4.09 33.74 10.50
CA ASN A 324 -4.81 32.74 11.30
C ASN A 324 -4.31 32.73 12.77
N TYR A 325 -2.98 32.85 12.96
CA TYR A 325 -2.40 32.95 14.30
C TYR A 325 -2.86 34.22 15.05
N GLN A 326 -2.90 35.38 14.38
CA GLN A 326 -3.37 36.63 14.98
C GLN A 326 -4.86 36.56 15.36
N GLU A 327 -5.70 35.98 14.50
CA GLU A 327 -7.13 35.79 14.79
C GLU A 327 -7.34 34.88 16.01
N MET A 328 -6.57 33.79 16.09
CA MET A 328 -6.62 32.87 17.22
C MET A 328 -6.06 33.52 18.50
N ALA A 329 -4.93 34.23 18.43
CA ALA A 329 -4.36 34.95 19.56
C ALA A 329 -5.35 35.96 20.14
N ALA A 330 -6.02 36.75 19.29
CA ALA A 330 -7.02 37.72 19.72
C ALA A 330 -8.25 37.06 20.39
N TYR A 331 -8.61 35.83 20.01
CA TYR A 331 -9.69 35.06 20.65
C TYR A 331 -9.31 34.59 22.05
N TYR A 332 -8.10 34.03 22.21
CA TYR A 332 -7.62 33.48 23.48
C TYR A 332 -7.21 34.58 24.48
N GLU A 333 -6.59 35.66 23.99
CA GLU A 333 -6.20 36.81 24.81
C GLU A 333 -7.40 37.47 25.48
N LYS A 334 -8.53 37.61 24.77
CA LYS A 334 -9.79 38.13 25.34
C LYS A 334 -10.34 37.29 26.49
N ARG A 335 -9.90 36.03 26.61
CA ARG A 335 -10.31 35.08 27.66
C ARG A 335 -9.25 34.86 28.73
N GLY A 336 -8.06 35.45 28.58
CA GLY A 336 -6.92 35.20 29.46
C GLY A 336 -6.38 33.77 29.38
N GLU A 337 -6.65 33.07 28.28
CA GLU A 337 -6.25 31.69 28.05
C GLU A 337 -5.02 31.63 27.12
N VAL A 338 -4.23 30.57 27.22
CA VAL A 338 -3.10 30.31 26.29
C VAL A 338 -3.60 29.46 25.14
N ILE A 339 -3.12 29.74 23.93
CA ILE A 339 -3.45 28.94 22.74
C ILE A 339 -2.99 27.49 22.94
N PRO A 340 -3.88 26.51 22.88
CA PRO A 340 -3.53 25.10 22.91
C PRO A 340 -2.51 24.72 21.83
N GLU A 341 -1.42 24.07 22.23
CA GLU A 341 -0.34 23.62 21.34
C GLU A 341 -0.84 22.76 20.16
N LYS A 342 -1.86 21.94 20.39
CA LYS A 342 -2.52 21.13 19.35
C LYS A 342 -3.14 21.93 18.20
N MET A 343 -3.60 23.16 18.44
CA MET A 343 -4.12 24.02 17.35
C MET A 343 -3.01 24.73 16.59
N ILE A 344 -1.87 24.96 17.26
CA ILE A 344 -0.67 25.51 16.63
C ILE A 344 -0.06 24.49 15.66
N ARG A 345 -0.08 23.20 16.04
CA ARG A 345 0.36 22.06 15.21
C ARG A 345 -0.74 21.51 14.30
N GLY A 346 -1.94 22.08 14.30
CA GLY A 346 -3.14 21.44 13.76
C GLY A 346 -3.61 22.05 12.44
N ARG A 347 -4.71 21.48 11.92
CA ARG A 347 -5.36 21.93 10.69
C ARG A 347 -5.62 23.44 10.66
N PHE A 348 -5.88 24.08 11.79
CA PHE A 348 -6.20 25.51 11.90
C PHE A 348 -5.06 26.46 11.51
N LEU A 349 -3.81 26.15 11.89
CA LEU A 349 -2.67 27.03 11.57
C LEU A 349 -2.00 26.63 10.25
N ASN A 350 -1.96 25.33 9.97
CA ASN A 350 -1.20 24.75 8.88
C ASN A 350 -2.13 24.18 7.79
N VAL A 351 -3.24 24.88 7.52
CA VAL A 351 -4.33 24.49 6.60
C VAL A 351 -3.84 24.20 5.17
N TYR A 352 -2.60 24.55 4.83
CA TYR A 352 -2.16 24.70 3.45
C TYR A 352 -1.19 23.61 3.01
N TYR A 353 -1.41 23.10 1.80
CA TYR A 353 -0.47 22.28 1.05
C TYR A 353 0.04 23.10 -0.13
N VAL A 354 1.28 22.81 -0.56
CA VAL A 354 1.86 23.45 -1.73
C VAL A 354 1.95 22.40 -2.82
N HIS A 355 1.23 22.64 -3.92
CA HIS A 355 1.35 21.81 -5.11
C HIS A 355 2.52 22.31 -5.95
N VAL A 356 3.41 21.40 -6.32
CA VAL A 356 4.58 21.70 -7.16
C VAL A 356 4.27 21.20 -8.57
N PRO A 357 4.00 22.08 -9.55
CA PRO A 357 3.72 21.66 -10.92
C PRO A 357 4.97 21.04 -11.57
N ALA A 358 4.78 20.01 -12.41
CA ALA A 358 5.85 19.45 -13.24
C ALA A 358 6.23 20.45 -14.35
N GLU A 359 7.52 20.66 -14.62
CA GLU A 359 7.92 21.52 -15.75
C GLU A 359 7.47 20.88 -17.06
N GLY A 360 6.66 21.57 -17.88
CA GLY A 360 6.40 21.15 -19.28
C GLY A 360 4.98 20.72 -19.66
N SER A 361 3.93 21.05 -18.87
CA SER A 361 2.55 20.83 -19.34
C SER A 361 2.19 21.76 -20.50
N GLU A 362 2.28 21.28 -21.75
CA GLU A 362 1.74 21.96 -22.91
C GLU A 362 0.20 21.90 -22.86
N GLY A 363 -0.42 23.02 -22.51
CA GLY A 363 -1.87 23.21 -22.62
C GLY A 363 -2.26 23.40 -24.09
N GLY A 364 -3.11 22.50 -24.59
CA GLY A 364 -3.75 22.62 -25.90
C GLY A 364 -4.63 23.87 -26.01
N GLU A 365 -4.70 24.38 -27.22
CA GLU A 365 -5.34 25.64 -27.64
C GLU A 365 -6.76 25.84 -27.07
N GLY A 366 -6.90 26.83 -26.18
CA GLY A 366 -8.17 27.35 -25.71
C GLY A 366 -7.99 28.78 -25.20
N HIS A 367 -8.57 29.75 -25.91
CA HIS A 367 -8.47 31.19 -25.61
C HIS A 367 -8.92 31.54 -24.18
N GLY A 368 -8.03 32.14 -23.39
CA GLY A 368 -8.37 32.88 -22.16
C GLY A 368 -7.22 32.92 -21.16
N GLU A 369 -6.61 34.10 -21.02
CA GLU A 369 -5.65 34.57 -19.99
C GLU A 369 -4.48 33.64 -19.57
N GLU A 370 -3.29 34.19 -19.77
CA GLU A 370 -1.97 33.67 -19.38
C GLU A 370 -1.94 33.31 -17.88
N SER A 371 -2.21 32.04 -17.53
CA SER A 371 -2.05 31.56 -16.16
C SER A 371 -0.57 31.23 -15.92
N ASP A 372 0.09 32.06 -15.13
CA ASP A 372 1.50 31.92 -14.80
C ASP A 372 1.85 30.56 -14.15
N LYS A 373 3.02 30.05 -14.52
CA LYS A 373 3.61 28.75 -14.12
C LYS A 373 4.19 28.80 -12.69
N HIS A 374 3.33 29.00 -11.69
CA HIS A 374 3.73 29.17 -10.29
C HIS A 374 3.29 28.02 -9.38
N ALA A 375 4.05 27.77 -8.31
CA ALA A 375 3.66 26.80 -7.28
C ALA A 375 2.44 27.36 -6.54
N ALA A 376 1.35 26.60 -6.49
CA ALA A 376 0.09 27.07 -5.91
C ALA A 376 -0.05 26.62 -4.45
N VAL A 377 -0.36 27.57 -3.57
CA VAL A 377 -0.72 27.31 -2.17
C VAL A 377 -2.22 27.09 -2.09
N HIS A 378 -2.65 25.91 -1.68
CA HIS A 378 -4.07 25.57 -1.58
C HIS A 378 -4.51 25.48 -0.12
N THR A 379 -5.73 25.91 0.17
CA THR A 379 -6.34 25.72 1.50
C THR A 379 -6.96 24.31 1.57
N SER A 380 -6.84 23.62 2.71
CA SER A 380 -7.48 22.31 2.94
C SER A 380 -9.00 22.35 3.18
N GLU A 381 -9.64 23.53 3.21
CA GLU A 381 -11.09 23.67 3.45
C GLU A 381 -11.90 24.16 2.24
N THR A 382 -11.28 24.70 1.19
CA THR A 382 -12.02 25.10 -0.01
C THR A 382 -12.03 23.99 -1.04
N ASN A 383 -13.14 23.24 -1.07
CA ASN A 383 -13.71 22.55 -2.24
C ASN A 383 -12.84 22.60 -3.52
N PRO A 384 -12.12 21.52 -3.91
CA PRO A 384 -11.48 21.46 -5.22
C PRO A 384 -12.53 21.07 -6.25
N ALA A 385 -13.53 21.94 -6.46
CA ALA A 385 -14.48 21.77 -7.55
C ALA A 385 -14.21 22.80 -8.64
N ALA A 386 -13.98 22.27 -9.84
CA ALA A 386 -14.15 22.93 -11.12
C ALA A 386 -13.09 23.98 -11.50
N GLY A 387 -11.97 23.52 -12.06
CA GLY A 387 -11.04 24.41 -12.75
C GLY A 387 -9.76 23.76 -13.27
N ALA A 388 -9.79 22.53 -13.77
CA ALA A 388 -8.70 22.03 -14.63
C ALA A 388 -9.27 20.92 -15.53
N THR A 389 -9.72 21.33 -16.71
CA THR A 389 -10.08 20.45 -17.81
C THR A 389 -8.88 19.61 -18.24
N GLY A 390 -9.18 18.42 -18.76
CA GLY A 390 -8.23 17.32 -18.95
C GLY A 390 -6.98 17.65 -19.74
N GLY A 391 -5.91 16.96 -19.36
CA GLY A 391 -4.70 16.81 -20.14
C GLY A 391 -4.10 15.45 -19.80
N GLU A 392 -4.14 14.54 -20.76
CA GLU A 392 -3.38 13.29 -20.73
C GLU A 392 -1.87 13.59 -20.66
N GLY A 393 -1.12 12.63 -20.14
CA GLY A 393 0.20 12.83 -19.56
C GLY A 393 1.24 13.49 -20.46
N HIS A 394 2.11 14.28 -19.83
CA HIS A 394 3.46 14.54 -20.28
C HIS A 394 4.31 14.82 -19.02
N HIS A 395 5.20 13.88 -18.70
CA HIS A 395 6.25 14.07 -17.71
C HIS A 395 7.29 15.00 -18.33
N GLY A 396 7.39 16.23 -17.86
CA GLY A 396 8.63 17.01 -18.05
C GLY A 396 9.39 17.15 -16.73
N PRO A 397 10.55 17.81 -16.72
CA PRO A 397 11.55 17.64 -15.66
C PRO A 397 10.99 18.05 -14.29
N SER A 398 10.86 17.05 -13.44
CA SER A 398 10.34 17.16 -12.10
C SER A 398 11.41 17.65 -11.13
N ARG A 399 11.03 18.38 -10.08
CA ARG A 399 11.99 18.79 -9.04
C ARG A 399 12.43 17.59 -8.23
N HIS A 400 13.69 17.21 -8.42
CA HIS A 400 14.36 16.20 -7.60
C HIS A 400 14.86 16.84 -6.31
N LEU A 401 14.40 16.33 -5.17
CA LEU A 401 14.95 16.64 -3.86
C LEU A 401 15.85 15.49 -3.44
N VAL A 402 17.09 15.80 -3.09
CA VAL A 402 18.00 14.85 -2.45
C VAL A 402 17.74 14.94 -0.95
N VAL A 403 17.12 13.90 -0.38
CA VAL A 403 16.78 13.83 1.04
C VAL A 403 17.81 12.97 1.75
N PRO A 404 18.60 13.52 2.70
CA PRO A 404 19.50 12.73 3.52
C PRO A 404 18.72 11.68 4.30
N ARG A 405 19.22 10.44 4.34
CA ARG A 405 18.49 9.30 4.93
C ARG A 405 18.16 9.51 6.41
N GLU A 406 19.05 10.18 7.13
CA GLU A 406 18.89 10.54 8.54
C GLU A 406 17.67 11.41 8.82
N GLN A 407 17.20 12.17 7.83
CA GLN A 407 16.00 12.99 7.94
C GLN A 407 14.73 12.19 7.61
N VAL A 408 14.84 10.99 7.05
CA VAL A 408 13.69 10.13 6.70
C VAL A 408 13.27 9.30 7.91
N LYS A 409 12.13 9.67 8.50
CA LYS A 409 11.50 8.91 9.60
C LYS A 409 10.75 7.69 9.10
N PHE A 410 10.04 7.83 7.99
CA PHE A 410 9.31 6.74 7.35
C PHE A 410 9.20 6.99 5.84
N MET A 411 9.31 5.91 5.06
CA MET A 411 9.09 5.95 3.62
C MET A 411 8.39 4.68 3.18
N GLY A 412 7.37 4.84 2.36
CA GLY A 412 6.61 3.71 1.84
C GLY A 412 5.68 4.11 0.72
N ASN A 413 5.21 3.11 0.00
CA ASN A 413 4.09 3.27 -0.91
C ASN A 413 2.80 3.55 -0.14
N HIS A 414 1.78 4.07 -0.83
CA HIS A 414 0.44 4.29 -0.30
C HIS A 414 -0.34 2.99 -0.12
N GLY A 415 0.26 2.01 0.57
CA GLY A 415 -0.35 0.74 0.94
C GLY A 415 -0.96 0.77 2.35
N PRO A 416 -1.50 -0.37 2.84
CA PRO A 416 -2.15 -0.47 4.14
C PRO A 416 -1.28 -0.03 5.34
N ARG A 417 0.05 -0.04 5.18
CA ARG A 417 1.00 0.34 6.22
C ARG A 417 1.26 1.84 6.31
N TYR A 418 0.86 2.61 5.29
CA TYR A 418 1.12 4.03 5.23
C TYR A 418 0.33 4.82 6.28
N GLY A 419 -0.89 4.38 6.57
CA GLY A 419 -1.72 4.99 7.60
C GLY A 419 -3.09 4.35 7.70
N ASN A 420 -3.84 4.75 8.74
CA ASN A 420 -5.15 4.19 9.05
C ASN A 420 -6.15 4.34 7.90
N TYR A 421 -6.13 5.47 7.17
CA TYR A 421 -6.96 5.67 5.98
C TYR A 421 -6.69 4.60 4.91
N TYR A 422 -5.43 4.37 4.53
CA TYR A 422 -5.10 3.36 3.51
C TYR A 422 -5.38 1.94 4.01
N ALA A 423 -5.14 1.66 5.29
CA ALA A 423 -5.47 0.37 5.89
C ALA A 423 -6.95 0.03 5.74
N ILE A 424 -7.84 0.94 6.15
CA ILE A 424 -9.29 0.72 6.07
C ILE A 424 -9.77 0.74 4.61
N TYR A 425 -9.21 1.62 3.77
CA TYR A 425 -9.49 1.68 2.34
C TYR A 425 -9.26 0.33 1.65
N PHE A 426 -8.02 -0.20 1.72
CA PHE A 426 -7.70 -1.47 1.07
C PHE A 426 -8.49 -2.62 1.66
N THR A 427 -8.75 -2.63 2.97
CA THR A 427 -9.54 -3.69 3.61
C THR A 427 -10.96 -3.73 3.06
N MET A 428 -11.66 -2.61 3.05
CA MET A 428 -13.07 -2.54 2.62
C MET A 428 -13.22 -2.77 1.12
N THR A 429 -12.36 -2.15 0.32
CA THR A 429 -12.43 -2.25 -1.15
C THR A 429 -11.94 -3.60 -1.66
N ALA A 430 -10.93 -4.23 -1.03
CA ALA A 430 -10.51 -5.59 -1.39
C ALA A 430 -11.58 -6.62 -1.00
N LEU A 431 -12.16 -6.49 0.19
CA LEU A 431 -13.26 -7.35 0.61
C LEU A 431 -14.43 -7.24 -0.37
N HIS A 432 -14.85 -6.02 -0.73
CA HIS A 432 -15.88 -5.81 -1.74
C HIS A 432 -15.50 -6.43 -3.10
N GLY A 433 -14.26 -6.25 -3.56
CA GLY A 433 -13.75 -6.88 -4.79
C GLY A 433 -13.86 -8.41 -4.77
N ILE A 434 -13.56 -9.06 -3.64
CA ILE A 434 -13.75 -10.51 -3.46
C ILE A 434 -15.23 -10.89 -3.63
N HIS A 435 -16.15 -10.09 -3.09
CA HIS A 435 -17.59 -10.32 -3.26
C HIS A 435 -18.04 -10.16 -4.71
N VAL A 436 -17.55 -9.14 -5.43
CA VAL A 436 -17.81 -8.96 -6.87
C VAL A 436 -17.33 -10.17 -7.66
N VAL A 437 -16.09 -10.63 -7.43
CA VAL A 437 -15.54 -11.81 -8.10
C VAL A 437 -16.34 -13.06 -7.75
N GLY A 438 -16.65 -13.30 -6.48
CA GLY A 438 -17.45 -14.43 -6.04
C GLY A 438 -18.84 -14.47 -6.67
N GLY A 439 -19.54 -13.33 -6.68
CA GLY A 439 -20.83 -13.18 -7.34
C GLY A 439 -20.76 -13.42 -8.85
N ALA A 440 -19.73 -12.87 -9.51
CA ALA A 440 -19.55 -12.99 -10.95
C ALA A 440 -19.30 -14.45 -11.34
N LEU A 441 -18.52 -15.18 -10.55
CA LEU A 441 -18.29 -16.61 -10.76
C LEU A 441 -19.58 -17.44 -10.59
N VAL A 442 -20.42 -17.11 -9.61
CA VAL A 442 -21.72 -17.78 -9.41
C VAL A 442 -22.67 -17.50 -10.59
N LEU A 443 -22.76 -16.25 -11.04
CA LEU A 443 -23.58 -15.88 -12.20
C LEU A 443 -23.05 -16.53 -13.49
N LEU A 444 -21.73 -16.54 -13.69
CA LEU A 444 -21.08 -17.21 -14.82
C LEU A 444 -21.37 -18.71 -14.81
N TYR A 445 -21.30 -19.36 -13.65
CA TYR A 445 -21.66 -20.75 -13.49
C TYR A 445 -23.12 -21.02 -13.89
N MET A 446 -24.06 -20.15 -13.48
CA MET A 446 -25.47 -20.28 -13.84
C MET A 446 -25.73 -20.14 -15.35
N VAL A 447 -25.03 -19.26 -16.06
CA VAL A 447 -25.23 -19.11 -17.51
C VAL A 447 -24.54 -20.21 -18.32
N VAL A 448 -23.36 -20.69 -17.90
CA VAL A 448 -22.60 -21.73 -18.61
C VAL A 448 -23.23 -23.11 -18.42
N PHE A 449 -23.61 -23.46 -17.18
CA PHE A 449 -24.10 -24.81 -16.86
C PHE A 449 -25.63 -24.90 -16.70
N GLY A 450 -26.34 -23.76 -16.70
CA GLY A 450 -27.78 -23.70 -16.46
C GLY A 450 -28.66 -24.31 -17.56
N LYS A 451 -28.13 -24.61 -18.75
CA LYS A 451 -28.94 -25.07 -19.90
C LYS A 451 -29.73 -26.35 -19.61
N LYS A 452 -29.10 -27.34 -18.94
CA LYS A 452 -29.78 -28.59 -18.57
C LYS A 452 -30.92 -28.35 -17.57
N LEU A 453 -30.70 -27.45 -16.61
CA LEU A 453 -31.71 -27.10 -15.61
C LEU A 453 -32.85 -26.29 -16.24
N TYR A 454 -32.55 -25.36 -17.14
CA TYR A 454 -33.54 -24.60 -17.90
C TYR A 454 -34.51 -25.51 -18.67
N LEU A 455 -33.99 -26.52 -19.37
CA LEU A 455 -34.81 -27.43 -20.16
C LEU A 455 -35.68 -28.36 -19.29
N LYS A 456 -35.19 -28.75 -18.10
CA LYS A 456 -35.91 -29.65 -17.19
C LYS A 456 -36.90 -28.94 -16.30
N ASN A 457 -36.50 -27.82 -15.69
CA ASN A 457 -37.30 -27.05 -14.76
C ASN A 457 -36.86 -25.56 -14.80
N PRO A 458 -37.42 -24.78 -15.72
CA PRO A 458 -37.03 -23.38 -15.90
C PRO A 458 -37.46 -22.48 -14.73
N GLU A 459 -38.48 -22.86 -13.95
CA GLU A 459 -38.83 -22.17 -12.69
C GLU A 459 -37.72 -22.30 -11.65
N HIS A 460 -37.15 -23.49 -11.52
CA HIS A 460 -36.04 -23.71 -10.60
C HIS A 460 -34.85 -22.83 -10.99
N LEU A 461 -34.51 -22.72 -12.28
CA LEU A 461 -33.46 -21.82 -12.71
C LEU A 461 -33.80 -20.36 -12.41
N ALA A 462 -35.04 -19.92 -12.65
CA ALA A 462 -35.46 -18.56 -12.34
C ALA A 462 -35.30 -18.24 -10.85
N ASN A 463 -35.67 -19.15 -9.95
CA ASN A 463 -35.48 -18.99 -8.51
C ASN A 463 -33.98 -18.92 -8.14
N ARG A 464 -33.11 -19.69 -8.80
CA ARG A 464 -31.65 -19.59 -8.59
C ARG A 464 -31.08 -18.25 -9.05
N VAL A 465 -31.52 -17.76 -10.20
CA VAL A 465 -31.12 -16.45 -10.73
C VAL A 465 -31.64 -15.33 -9.83
N GLU A 466 -32.84 -15.47 -9.27
CA GLU A 466 -33.38 -14.52 -8.28
C GLU A 466 -32.48 -14.46 -7.04
N VAL A 467 -32.13 -15.62 -6.46
CA VAL A 467 -31.25 -15.69 -5.28
C VAL A 467 -29.86 -15.14 -5.57
N GLY A 468 -29.26 -15.51 -6.71
CA GLY A 468 -27.97 -14.97 -7.15
C GLY A 468 -28.05 -13.45 -7.40
N GLY A 469 -29.18 -12.97 -7.92
CA GLY A 469 -29.43 -11.56 -8.15
C GLY A 469 -29.62 -10.75 -6.88
N LEU A 470 -30.30 -11.30 -5.86
CA LEU A 470 -30.39 -10.65 -4.54
C LEU A 470 -29.00 -10.42 -3.93
N PHE A 471 -28.09 -11.39 -4.08
CA PHE A 471 -26.70 -11.20 -3.68
C PHE A 471 -26.01 -10.12 -4.52
N TRP A 472 -26.17 -10.16 -5.86
CA TRP A 472 -25.57 -9.17 -6.76
C TRP A 472 -26.02 -7.74 -6.45
N HIS A 473 -27.32 -7.52 -6.25
CA HIS A 473 -27.87 -6.23 -5.85
C HIS A 473 -27.30 -5.72 -4.52
N PHE A 474 -27.05 -6.63 -3.57
CA PHE A 474 -26.42 -6.27 -2.31
C PHE A 474 -24.97 -5.82 -2.52
N VAL A 475 -24.20 -6.52 -3.35
CA VAL A 475 -22.84 -6.11 -3.71
C VAL A 475 -22.84 -4.68 -4.27
N ASP A 476 -23.75 -4.39 -5.20
CA ASP A 476 -23.89 -3.04 -5.78
C ASP A 476 -24.26 -1.98 -4.73
N LEU A 477 -25.16 -2.31 -3.80
CA LEU A 477 -25.55 -1.42 -2.70
C LEU A 477 -24.35 -1.06 -1.81
N ILE A 478 -23.49 -2.03 -1.48
CA ILE A 478 -22.27 -1.76 -0.70
C ILE A 478 -21.36 -0.76 -1.42
N TRP A 479 -21.23 -0.86 -2.74
CA TRP A 479 -20.42 0.10 -3.51
C TRP A 479 -20.99 1.51 -3.50
N ILE A 480 -22.32 1.66 -3.57
CA ILE A 480 -23.01 2.95 -3.50
C ILE A 480 -22.68 3.69 -2.18
N PHE A 481 -22.40 2.97 -1.10
CA PHE A 481 -21.92 3.57 0.16
C PHE A 481 -20.40 3.75 0.20
N LEU A 482 -19.63 2.78 -0.31
CA LEU A 482 -18.17 2.85 -0.33
C LEU A 482 -17.65 4.02 -1.15
N PHE A 483 -18.24 4.27 -2.33
CA PHE A 483 -17.77 5.32 -3.22
C PHE A 483 -17.84 6.71 -2.54
N PRO A 484 -18.99 7.22 -2.06
CA PRO A 484 -19.02 8.51 -1.37
C PRO A 484 -18.15 8.55 -0.12
N LEU A 485 -18.13 7.47 0.67
CA LEU A 485 -17.39 7.43 1.93
C LEU A 485 -15.87 7.52 1.75
N MET A 486 -15.33 6.94 0.68
CA MET A 486 -13.88 6.85 0.46
C MET A 486 -13.36 7.79 -0.63
N TYR A 487 -14.18 8.13 -1.63
CA TYR A 487 -13.79 8.96 -2.79
C TYR A 487 -14.18 10.42 -2.63
N LEU A 488 -15.20 10.73 -1.84
CA LEU A 488 -15.71 12.09 -1.69
C LEU A 488 -15.42 12.67 -0.31
N LEU A 489 -15.63 11.85 0.72
CA LEU A 489 -15.26 12.16 2.09
C LEU A 489 -13.81 11.79 2.31
#